data_AF-A0A839U2A6-F1
#
_entry.id   AF-A0A839U2A6-F1
#
_cell.length_a   1.000
_cell.length_b   1.000
_cell.length_c   1.000
_cell.angle_alpha   90.00
_cell.angle_beta   90.00
_cell.angle_gamma   90.00
#
_symmetry.space_group_name_H-M   'P 1'
#
loop_
_entity.id
_entity.type
_entity.pdbx_description
1 polymer ?
#
loop_
_entity_poly.entity_id
_entity_poly.type
_entity_poly.pdbx_seq_one_letter_code
_entity_poly.pdbx_strand_id
1 'polypeptide(L)' 'MTNSPKDRKALATASRMKDLEHKIHDLKLDLGSAVEIAYLRGATEWVRINYPSQYERLHVQFDSCAA' A
#
# COMPACT_ATOMS: atom_id res chain seq x y z
N MET A 1 -41.49 -6.26 0.97
CA MET A 1 -40.25 -6.96 1.41
C MET A 1 -39.46 -6.00 2.28
N THR A 2 -39.66 -6.02 3.60
CA THR A 2 -38.93 -5.15 4.53
C THR A 2 -37.68 -5.89 5.01
N ASN A 3 -36.49 -5.44 4.60
CA ASN A 3 -35.23 -6.01 5.06
C ASN A 3 -35.19 -6.02 6.59
N SER A 4 -34.96 -7.20 7.18
CA SER A 4 -34.90 -7.39 8.63
C SER A 4 -33.78 -6.53 9.21
N PRO A 5 -33.87 -6.07 10.47
CA PRO A 5 -32.77 -5.36 11.15
C PRO A 5 -31.43 -6.10 11.06
N LYS A 6 -31.48 -7.44 11.02
CA LYS A 6 -30.30 -8.31 10.83
C LYS A 6 -29.65 -8.11 9.46
N ASP A 7 -30.45 -8.02 8.40
CA ASP A 7 -29.97 -7.83 7.02
C ASP A 7 -29.36 -6.45 6.83
N ARG A 8 -29.97 -5.42 7.45
CA ARG A 8 -29.43 -4.05 7.45
C ARG A 8 -28.08 -3.95 8.15
N LYS A 9 -27.91 -4.63 9.29
CA LYS A 9 -26.65 -4.68 10.03
C LYS A 9 -25.56 -5.41 9.25
N ALA A 10 -25.90 -6.52 8.60
CA ALA A 10 -24.97 -7.26 7.74
C ALA A 10 -24.49 -6.40 6.57
N LEU A 11 -25.41 -5.69 5.90
CA LEU A 11 -25.09 -4.79 4.79
C LEU A 11 -24.18 -3.64 5.22
N ALA A 12 -24.48 -2.99 6.35
CA ALA A 12 -23.64 -1.92 6.89
C ALA A 12 -22.23 -2.41 7.26
N THR A 13 -22.13 -3.63 7.80
CA THR A 13 -20.84 -4.25 8.12
C THR A 13 -20.03 -4.53 6.85
N ALA A 14 -20.66 -5.12 5.83
CA ALA A 14 -20.01 -5.38 4.54
C ALA A 14 -19.54 -4.09 3.85
N SER A 15 -20.35 -3.03 3.87
CA SER A 15 -19.96 -1.71 3.36
C SER A 15 -18.72 -1.18 4.08
N ARG A 16 -18.71 -1.23 5.42
CA ARG A 16 -17.57 -0.77 6.21
C ARG A 16 -16.30 -1.60 5.94
N MET A 17 -16.43 -2.92 5.74
CA MET A 17 -15.29 -3.77 5.40
C MET A 17 -14.69 -3.35 4.06
N LYS A 18 -15.53 -3.11 3.05
CA LYS A 18 -15.09 -2.63 1.73
C LYS A 18 -14.37 -1.27 1.83
N ASP A 19 -14.90 -0.33 2.62
CA ASP A 19 -14.26 0.97 2.82
C ASP A 19 -12.89 0.86 3.50
N LEU A 20 -12.75 -0.06 4.45
CA LEU A 20 -11.47 -0.34 5.10
C LEU A 20 -10.47 -1.00 4.14
N GLU A 21 -10.92 -1.91 3.28
CA GLU A 21 -10.08 -2.53 2.25
C GLU A 21 -9.53 -1.49 1.27
N HIS A 22 -10.36 -0.57 0.78
CA HIS A 22 -9.90 0.54 -0.05
C HIS A 22 -8.89 1.41 0.70
N LYS A 23 -9.17 1.77 1.94
CA LYS A 23 -8.24 2.58 2.74
C LYS A 23 -6.89 1.88 2.96
N ILE A 24 -6.89 0.57 3.20
CA ILE A 24 -5.65 -0.22 3.32
C ILE A 24 -4.90 -0.22 1.99
N HIS A 25 -5.61 -0.33 0.85
CA HIS A 25 -5.00 -0.26 -0.47
C HIS A 25 -4.32 1.09 -0.70
N ASP A 26 -5.03 2.20 -0.45
CA ASP A 26 -4.50 3.56 -0.62
C ASP A 26 -3.26 3.78 0.26
N LEU A 27 -3.32 3.39 1.54
CA LEU A 27 -2.17 3.50 2.45
C LEU A 27 -0.96 2.68 2.01
N LYS A 28 -1.16 1.53 1.36
CA LYS A 28 -0.05 0.74 0.78
C LYS A 28 0.59 1.46 -0.40
N LEU A 29 -0.19 2.14 -1.23
CA LEU A 29 0.31 2.95 -2.35
C LEU A 29 1.09 4.17 -1.84
N ASP A 30 0.56 4.86 -0.83
CA ASP A 30 1.24 6.00 -0.20
C ASP A 30 2.57 5.59 0.43
N LEU A 31 2.60 4.45 1.14
CA LEU A 31 3.83 3.89 1.71
C LEU A 31 4.85 3.56 0.61
N GLY A 32 4.41 2.89 -0.46
CA GLY A 32 5.30 2.56 -1.58
C GLY A 32 5.92 3.80 -2.22
N SER A 33 5.11 4.85 -2.41
CA SER A 33 5.57 6.14 -2.94
C SER A 33 6.57 6.83 -2.02
N ALA A 34 6.32 6.82 -0.70
CA ALA A 34 7.22 7.41 0.28
C ALA A 34 8.58 6.69 0.32
N VAL A 35 8.58 5.36 0.25
CA VAL A 35 9.80 4.55 0.20
C VAL A 35 10.61 4.82 -1.07
N GLU A 36 9.94 4.92 -2.23
CA GLU A 36 10.58 5.28 -3.49
C GLU A 36 11.22 6.68 -3.44
N ILE A 37 10.52 7.68 -2.91
CA ILE A 37 11.07 9.03 -2.72
C ILE A 37 12.30 9.00 -1.79
N ALA A 38 12.24 8.24 -0.70
CA ALA A 38 13.37 8.10 0.22
C ALA A 38 14.59 7.48 -0.49
N TYR A 39 14.38 6.43 -1.29
CA TYR A 39 15.42 5.81 -2.11
C TYR A 39 16.05 6.82 -3.08
N LEU A 40 15.22 7.52 -3.86
CA LEU A 40 15.68 8.51 -4.85
C LEU A 40 16.41 9.70 -4.23
N ARG A 41 16.17 9.99 -2.94
CA ARG A 41 16.88 11.03 -2.18
C ARG A 41 18.13 10.51 -1.46
N GLY A 42 18.58 9.30 -1.77
CA GLY A 42 19.82 8.74 -1.23
C GLY A 42 19.69 8.08 0.13
N ALA A 43 18.47 7.91 0.68
CA ALA A 43 18.23 7.11 1.88
C ALA A 43 18.24 5.59 1.57
N THR A 44 19.02 5.18 0.58
CA THR A 44 19.10 3.83 0.00
C THR A 44 19.32 2.75 1.05
N GLU A 45 20.24 2.97 1.99
CA GLU A 45 20.54 2.02 3.07
C GLU A 45 19.37 1.86 4.06
N TRP A 46 18.68 2.96 4.39
CA TRP A 46 17.49 2.90 5.23
C TRP A 46 16.37 2.13 4.55
N VAL A 47 16.18 2.33 3.24
CA VAL A 47 15.21 1.56 2.43
C VAL A 47 15.58 0.08 2.38
N ARG A 48 16.88 -0.25 2.20
CA ARG A 48 17.38 -1.63 2.19
C ARG A 48 17.08 -2.39 3.48
N ILE A 49 17.25 -1.74 4.64
CA ILE A 49 17.04 -2.35 5.95
C ILE A 49 15.55 -2.54 6.25
N ASN A 50 14.73 -1.51 6.00
CA ASN A 50 13.33 -1.49 6.48
C ASN A 50 12.35 -2.05 5.45
N TYR A 51 12.69 -1.99 4.17
CA TYR A 51 11.82 -2.34 3.05
C TYR A 51 12.56 -3.14 1.96
N PRO A 52 13.14 -4.31 2.31
CA PRO A 52 14.08 -5.02 1.43
C PRO A 52 13.48 -5.41 0.07
N SER A 53 12.22 -5.84 0.01
CA SER A 53 11.57 -6.19 -1.26
C SER A 53 11.36 -4.98 -2.19
N GLN A 54 11.12 -3.80 -1.61
CA GLN A 54 10.98 -2.56 -2.36
C GLN A 54 12.34 -2.04 -2.80
N TYR A 55 13.36 -2.17 -1.93
CA TYR A 55 14.75 -1.92 -2.29
C TYR A 55 15.17 -2.75 -3.51
N GLU A 56 14.96 -4.06 -3.50
CA GLU A 56 15.33 -4.94 -4.62
C GLU A 56 14.68 -4.49 -5.93
N ARG A 57 13.37 -4.18 -5.90
CA ARG A 57 12.65 -3.68 -7.07
C ARG A 57 13.21 -2.34 -7.57
N LEU A 58 13.42 -1.38 -6.67
CA LEU A 58 13.91 -0.05 -7.00
C LEU A 58 15.35 -0.10 -7.52
N HIS A 59 16.21 -0.90 -6.89
CA HIS A 59 17.59 -1.08 -7.30
C HIS A 59 17.68 -1.68 -8.70
N VAL A 60 16.90 -2.72 -9.02
CA VAL A 60 16.84 -3.26 -10.39
C VAL A 60 16.33 -2.20 -11.37
N GLN A 61 15.28 -1.46 -11.00
CA GLN A 61 14.65 -0.45 -11.86
C GLN A 61 15.59 0.73 -12.20
N PHE A 62 16.38 1.20 -11.24
CA PHE A 62 17.23 2.38 -11.43
C PHE A 62 18.68 2.04 -11.80
N ASP A 63 19.21 0.88 -11.41
CA ASP A 63 20.54 0.44 -11.87
C ASP A 63 20.54 0.07 -13.36
N SER A 64 19.42 -0.42 -13.88
CA SER A 64 19.27 -0.73 -15.32
C SER A 64 19.19 0.52 -16.22
N CYS A 65 19.13 1.74 -15.66
CA CYS A 65 19.27 2.99 -16.41
C CYS A 65 20.72 3.51 -16.51
N ALA A 66 21.70 2.84 -15.87
CA ALA A 66 23.09 3.28 -15.83
C ALA A 66 24.04 2.51 -16.78
N ALA A 67 23.50 1.64 -17.65
CA ALA A 67 24.23 0.88 -18.67
C ALA A 67 23.87 1.34 -20.09
#